data_AF-A0A453CSH6-F1
#
_entry.id   AF-A0A453CSH6-F1
#
_cell.length_a   1.000
_cell.length_b   1.000
_cell.length_c   1.000
_cell.angle_alpha   90.00
_cell.angle_beta   90.00
_cell.angle_gamma   90.00
#
_symmetry.space_group_name_H-M   'P 1'
#
loop_
_entity.id
_entity.type
_entity.pdbx_description
1 polymer ?
#
loop_
_entity_poly.entity_id
_entity_poly.type
_entity_poly.pdbx_seq_one_letter_code
_entity_poly.pdbx_strand_id
1 'polypeptide(L)'
;WQQGRHKAVWVSVGSDLKYDARRDLDDVGAKCVQVHPLNKLPYSKLDSKAIGIKNGVIFVTYSSLIASSERGRSRLQQLVQWCGHEFDGLIVFDECHKAKNLIPDAGSQPTRTGKAVLEIQEKLPEARVVYCSATGASEPRNLGYMVRLGLWGDGTSFQDFPQFLGALEKGGVGALELVAMDMKAR
;
A
#
# COMPACT_ATOMS: atom_id res chain seq x y z
N TRP A 1 -2.35 17.39 -2.54
CA TRP A 1 -1.90 18.45 -3.46
C TRP A 1 -1.97 19.84 -2.83
N GLN A 2 -3.14 20.28 -2.34
CA GLN A 2 -3.31 21.61 -1.74
C GLN A 2 -2.45 21.86 -0.49
N GLN A 3 -2.03 20.79 0.20
CA GLN A 3 -1.15 20.83 1.38
C GLN A 3 0.35 20.70 1.01
N GLY A 4 0.77 21.12 -0.20
CA GLY A 4 2.18 21.06 -0.64
C GLY A 4 2.73 19.66 -0.99
N ARG A 5 2.01 18.59 -0.66
CA ARG A 5 2.41 17.21 -0.98
C ARG A 5 2.06 16.85 -2.41
N HIS A 6 3.10 16.77 -3.26
CA HIS A 6 2.97 16.58 -4.72
C HIS A 6 3.50 15.24 -5.23
N LYS A 7 3.86 14.31 -4.34
CA LYS A 7 4.21 12.94 -4.70
C LYS A 7 3.22 11.97 -4.04
N ALA A 8 2.73 11.01 -4.82
CA ALA A 8 1.92 9.91 -4.30
C ALA A 8 2.29 8.60 -5.02
N VAL A 9 2.03 7.48 -4.34
CA VAL A 9 2.14 6.13 -4.91
C VAL A 9 0.76 5.50 -4.89
N TRP A 10 0.33 4.98 -6.03
CA TRP A 10 -0.91 4.23 -6.15
C TRP A 10 -0.58 2.80 -6.54
N VAL A 11 -0.80 1.86 -5.62
CA VAL A 11 -0.60 0.43 -5.82
C VAL A 11 -1.95 -0.20 -6.11
N SER A 12 -2.10 -0.90 -7.22
CA SER A 12 -3.35 -1.58 -7.59
C SER A 12 -3.08 -2.97 -8.20
N VAL A 13 -4.12 -3.66 -8.65
CA VAL A 13 -4.05 -5.07 -9.06
C VAL A 13 -3.76 -5.26 -10.55
N GLY A 14 -4.16 -4.30 -11.38
CA GLY A 14 -4.05 -4.36 -12.84
C GLY A 14 -3.47 -3.07 -13.42
N SER A 15 -2.74 -3.17 -14.53
CA SER A 15 -2.16 -2.00 -15.19
C SER A 15 -3.20 -1.08 -15.82
N ASP A 16 -4.36 -1.64 -16.19
CA ASP A 16 -5.43 -0.90 -16.86
C ASP A 16 -6.22 -0.03 -15.87
N LEU A 17 -6.19 -0.37 -14.58
CA LEU A 17 -6.77 0.44 -13.50
C LEU A 17 -6.09 1.80 -13.33
N LYS A 18 -5.00 2.07 -14.08
CA LYS A 18 -4.45 3.43 -14.20
C LYS A 18 -5.46 4.40 -14.83
N TYR A 19 -6.37 3.91 -15.68
CA TYR A 19 -7.41 4.74 -16.30
C TYR A 19 -8.51 5.06 -15.29
N ASP A 20 -8.86 4.11 -14.42
CA ASP A 20 -9.75 4.34 -13.27
C ASP A 20 -9.12 5.34 -12.30
N ALA A 21 -7.86 5.16 -11.91
CA ALA A 21 -7.16 6.12 -11.05
C ALA A 21 -7.09 7.54 -11.66
N ARG A 22 -6.95 7.65 -12.99
CA ARG A 22 -7.03 8.94 -13.70
C ARG A 22 -8.44 9.52 -13.63
N ARG A 23 -9.47 8.72 -13.90
CA ARG A 23 -10.88 9.15 -13.82
C ARG A 23 -11.20 9.65 -12.41
N ASP A 24 -10.84 8.90 -11.38
CA ASP A 24 -11.11 9.25 -9.98
C ASP A 24 -10.42 10.58 -9.59
N LEU A 25 -9.20 10.82 -10.08
CA LEU A 25 -8.53 12.12 -9.91
C LEU A 25 -9.22 13.25 -10.67
N ASP A 26 -9.79 13.00 -11.85
CA ASP A 26 -10.52 14.00 -12.63
C ASP A 26 -11.85 14.37 -11.95
N ASP A 27 -12.55 13.38 -11.40
CA ASP A 27 -13.83 13.55 -10.70
C ASP A 27 -13.69 14.43 -9.45
N VAL A 28 -12.54 14.36 -8.76
CA VAL A 28 -12.21 15.24 -7.62
C VAL A 28 -11.52 16.55 -8.04
N GLY A 29 -11.49 16.87 -9.34
CA GLY A 29 -10.94 18.11 -9.87
C GLY A 29 -9.40 18.17 -9.92
N ALA A 30 -8.70 17.06 -9.72
CA ALA A 30 -7.24 16.96 -9.72
C ALA A 30 -6.63 16.67 -11.12
N LYS A 31 -7.14 17.35 -12.15
CA LYS A 31 -6.72 17.17 -13.56
C LYS A 31 -5.24 17.48 -13.83
N CYS A 32 -4.63 18.33 -13.01
CA CYS A 32 -3.23 18.73 -13.14
C CYS A 32 -2.23 17.67 -12.64
N VAL A 33 -2.69 16.68 -11.86
CA VAL A 33 -1.82 15.65 -11.28
C VAL A 33 -1.53 14.60 -12.34
N GLN A 34 -0.27 14.39 -12.73
CA GLN A 34 0.06 13.36 -13.72
C GLN A 34 0.07 11.96 -13.10
N VAL A 35 -0.40 10.96 -13.84
CA VAL A 35 -0.33 9.53 -13.45
C VAL A 35 0.70 8.83 -14.32
N HIS A 36 1.73 8.28 -13.69
CA HIS A 36 2.86 7.67 -14.37
C HIS A 36 2.88 6.15 -14.12
N PRO A 37 2.59 5.31 -15.13
CA PRO A 37 2.61 3.87 -14.98
C PRO A 37 4.06 3.36 -14.89
N LEU A 38 4.47 2.88 -13.72
CA LEU A 38 5.84 2.47 -13.43
C LEU A 38 6.34 1.35 -14.36
N ASN A 39 5.45 0.43 -14.75
CA ASN A 39 5.79 -0.67 -15.65
C ASN A 39 6.20 -0.22 -17.07
N LYS A 40 5.87 1.01 -17.48
CA LYS A 40 6.30 1.61 -18.76
C LYS A 40 7.59 2.42 -18.63
N LEU A 41 8.11 2.59 -17.43
CA LEU A 41 9.32 3.37 -17.16
C LEU A 41 10.53 2.44 -17.01
N PRO A 42 11.74 2.89 -17.39
CA PRO A 42 12.95 2.11 -17.14
C PRO A 42 13.24 1.98 -15.64
N TYR A 43 14.12 1.05 -15.26
CA TYR A 43 14.55 0.81 -13.87
C TYR A 43 15.58 1.84 -13.35
N SER A 44 15.75 2.98 -14.03
CA SER A 44 16.62 4.09 -13.60
C SER A 44 15.87 5.04 -12.65
N LYS A 45 16.57 5.98 -12.00
CA LYS A 45 15.95 6.92 -11.06
C LYS A 45 14.85 7.74 -11.75
N LEU A 46 13.65 7.74 -11.19
CA LEU A 46 12.47 8.38 -11.78
C LEU A 46 12.62 9.91 -11.93
N ASP A 47 13.38 10.54 -11.04
CA ASP A 47 13.69 11.97 -11.06
C ASP A 47 14.96 12.33 -11.85
N SER A 48 15.60 11.34 -12.50
CA SER A 48 16.77 11.59 -13.35
C SER A 48 16.45 12.50 -14.53
N LYS A 49 17.47 13.16 -15.10
CA LYS A 49 17.31 13.98 -16.32
C LYS A 49 16.65 13.24 -17.49
N ALA A 50 16.79 11.92 -17.55
CA ALA A 50 16.24 11.09 -18.61
C ALA A 50 14.74 10.79 -18.45
N ILE A 51 14.25 10.61 -17.21
CA ILE A 51 12.83 10.31 -16.94
C ILE A 51 12.05 11.57 -16.54
N GLY A 52 12.63 12.43 -15.72
CA GLY A 52 12.11 13.76 -15.41
C GLY A 52 10.90 13.82 -14.47
N ILE A 53 10.49 12.71 -13.86
CA ILE A 53 9.29 12.67 -13.01
C ILE A 53 9.67 13.15 -11.62
N LYS A 54 9.32 14.40 -11.30
CA LYS A 54 9.60 15.03 -9.99
C LYS A 54 8.40 15.06 -9.06
N ASN A 55 7.19 15.01 -9.62
CA ASN A 55 5.91 15.04 -8.91
C ASN A 55 4.88 14.22 -9.69
N GLY A 56 3.72 13.98 -9.07
CA GLY A 56 2.61 13.22 -9.63
C GLY A 56 2.28 11.98 -8.81
N VAL A 57 1.52 11.09 -9.43
CA VAL A 57 1.19 9.76 -8.91
C VAL A 57 2.00 8.74 -9.70
N ILE A 58 2.84 7.97 -9.01
CA ILE A 58 3.40 6.75 -9.61
C ILE A 58 2.38 5.63 -9.44
N PHE A 59 1.84 5.15 -10.54
CA PHE A 59 0.92 4.02 -10.57
C PHE A 59 1.72 2.72 -10.75
N VAL A 60 1.54 1.77 -9.85
CA VAL A 60 2.27 0.50 -9.84
C VAL A 60 1.30 -0.65 -9.55
N THR A 61 1.52 -1.81 -10.15
CA THR A 61 0.76 -3.00 -9.79
C THR A 61 1.45 -3.76 -8.66
N TYR A 62 0.72 -4.53 -7.85
CA TYR A 62 1.32 -5.44 -6.86
C TYR A 62 2.37 -6.38 -7.48
N SER A 63 2.11 -6.86 -8.70
CA SER A 63 3.08 -7.68 -9.47
C SER A 63 4.32 -6.90 -9.89
N SER A 64 4.17 -5.63 -10.26
CA SER A 64 5.30 -4.77 -10.61
C SER A 64 6.11 -4.38 -9.38
N LEU A 65 5.48 -4.21 -8.22
CA LEU A 65 6.13 -3.82 -6.97
C LEU A 65 7.23 -4.82 -6.57
N ILE A 66 6.98 -6.11 -6.78
CA ILE A 66 7.93 -7.20 -6.50
C ILE A 66 8.89 -7.50 -7.65
N ALA A 67 8.80 -6.77 -8.77
CA ALA A 67 9.62 -7.02 -9.94
C ALA A 67 11.02 -6.43 -9.79
N SER A 68 12.00 -7.13 -10.38
CA SER A 68 13.39 -6.72 -10.45
C SER A 68 13.92 -6.86 -11.87
N SER A 69 14.82 -5.96 -12.25
CA SER A 69 15.58 -6.08 -13.50
C SER A 69 16.62 -7.19 -13.42
N GLU A 70 17.13 -7.63 -14.57
CA GLU A 70 18.25 -8.57 -14.68
C GLU A 70 19.51 -8.11 -13.93
N ARG A 71 19.69 -6.79 -13.79
CA ARG A 71 20.81 -6.18 -13.05
C ARG A 71 20.53 -6.00 -11.55
N GLY A 72 19.51 -6.67 -11.01
CA GLY A 72 19.18 -6.67 -9.59
C GLY A 72 18.47 -5.43 -9.04
N ARG A 73 18.16 -4.43 -9.88
CA ARG A 73 17.40 -3.24 -9.44
C ARG A 73 15.92 -3.59 -9.26
N SER A 74 15.36 -3.39 -8.05
CA SER A 74 13.95 -3.66 -7.78
C SER A 74 13.06 -2.42 -7.97
N ARG A 75 11.78 -2.64 -8.31
CA ARG A 75 10.79 -1.55 -8.40
C ARG A 75 10.47 -0.93 -7.05
N LEU A 76 10.43 -1.72 -5.97
CA LEU A 76 10.27 -1.19 -4.61
C LEU A 76 11.39 -0.22 -4.26
N GLN A 77 12.65 -0.58 -4.50
CA GLN A 77 13.79 0.32 -4.23
C GLN A 77 13.71 1.59 -5.08
N GLN A 78 13.33 1.46 -6.36
CA GLN A 78 13.13 2.60 -7.25
C GLN A 78 12.05 3.57 -6.73
N LEU A 79 10.93 3.04 -6.21
CA LEU A 79 9.85 3.82 -5.61
C LEU A 79 10.31 4.51 -4.33
N VAL A 80 10.91 3.77 -3.39
CA VAL A 80 11.43 4.33 -2.13
C VAL A 80 12.45 5.44 -2.42
N GLN A 81 13.33 5.24 -3.39
CA GLN A 81 14.29 6.26 -3.82
C GLN A 81 13.60 7.51 -4.38
N TRP A 82 12.55 7.36 -5.18
CA TRP A 82 11.82 8.50 -5.74
C TRP A 82 11.01 9.25 -4.69
N CYS A 83 10.41 8.54 -3.74
CA CYS A 83 9.73 9.12 -2.58
C CYS A 83 10.70 9.97 -1.76
N GLY A 84 11.89 9.41 -1.45
CA GLY A 84 12.86 10.03 -0.55
C GLY A 84 12.59 9.66 0.91
N HIS A 85 13.56 9.94 1.78
CA HIS A 85 13.51 9.55 3.20
C HIS A 85 12.41 10.30 3.98
N GLU A 86 12.22 11.59 3.70
CA GLU A 86 11.25 12.47 4.37
C GLU A 86 9.87 12.46 3.68
N PHE A 87 9.54 11.37 2.98
CA PHE A 87 8.29 11.30 2.24
C PHE A 87 7.09 11.18 3.18
N ASP A 88 6.34 12.28 3.31
CA ASP A 88 5.06 12.37 4.03
C ASP A 88 3.83 12.29 3.08
N GLY A 89 4.09 11.89 1.82
CA GLY A 89 3.10 11.78 0.77
C GLY A 89 2.10 10.64 1.01
N LEU A 90 1.23 10.42 0.04
CA LEU A 90 0.18 9.40 0.14
C LEU A 90 0.62 8.11 -0.57
N ILE A 91 0.43 6.98 0.10
CA ILE A 91 0.47 5.64 -0.50
C ILE A 91 -0.95 5.07 -0.46
N VAL A 92 -1.52 4.81 -1.62
CA VAL A 92 -2.81 4.15 -1.77
C VAL A 92 -2.55 2.68 -2.09
N PHE A 93 -3.04 1.78 -1.25
CA PHE A 93 -3.14 0.36 -1.53
C PHE A 93 -4.58 0.07 -1.97
N ASP A 94 -4.79 0.08 -3.28
CA ASP A 94 -6.05 -0.18 -3.93
C ASP A 94 -6.25 -1.68 -4.19
N GLU A 95 -7.47 -2.16 -3.98
CA GLU A 95 -7.81 -3.59 -3.96
C GLU A 95 -6.84 -4.43 -3.11
N CYS A 96 -6.54 -3.91 -1.91
CA CYS A 96 -5.44 -4.40 -1.07
C CYS A 96 -5.66 -5.81 -0.50
N HIS A 97 -6.85 -6.39 -0.67
CA HIS A 97 -7.09 -7.81 -0.42
C HIS A 97 -6.16 -8.73 -1.24
N LYS A 98 -5.47 -8.26 -2.30
CA LYS A 98 -4.42 -9.05 -2.97
C LYS A 98 -3.12 -9.20 -2.16
N ALA A 99 -2.90 -8.39 -1.13
CA ALA A 99 -1.78 -8.52 -0.19
C ALA A 99 -2.08 -9.52 0.96
N LYS A 100 -3.27 -10.14 0.97
CA LYS A 100 -3.79 -10.97 2.06
C LYS A 100 -2.91 -12.13 2.52
N ASN A 101 -2.15 -12.73 1.61
CA ASN A 101 -1.25 -13.85 1.94
C ASN A 101 0.07 -13.37 2.58
N LEU A 102 0.04 -12.28 3.35
CA LEU A 102 1.15 -11.87 4.20
C LEU A 102 1.25 -12.79 5.42
N ILE A 103 0.11 -13.28 5.92
CA ILE A 103 0.08 -14.17 7.07
C ILE A 103 -0.37 -15.54 6.59
N PRO A 104 0.58 -16.46 6.39
CA PRO A 104 0.29 -17.78 5.88
C PRO A 104 -0.59 -18.60 6.84
N ASP A 105 -1.35 -19.55 6.30
CA ASP A 105 -1.84 -20.69 7.09
C ASP A 105 -0.64 -21.43 7.69
N ALA A 106 -0.84 -22.11 8.83
CA ALA A 106 0.22 -22.86 9.51
C ALA A 106 0.99 -23.75 8.51
N GLY A 107 2.26 -23.40 8.25
CA GLY A 107 3.16 -24.12 7.33
C GLY A 107 3.42 -23.47 5.96
N SER A 108 2.75 -22.37 5.59
CA SER A 108 3.06 -21.64 4.35
C SER A 108 3.96 -20.41 4.57
N GLN A 109 4.53 -19.85 3.51
CA GLN A 109 5.43 -18.68 3.60
C GLN A 109 4.70 -17.40 3.17
N PRO A 110 4.98 -16.24 3.80
CA PRO A 110 4.41 -14.96 3.36
C PRO A 110 4.73 -14.70 1.89
N THR A 111 3.73 -14.26 1.13
CA THR A 111 3.93 -13.92 -0.28
C THR A 111 4.92 -12.78 -0.44
N ARG A 112 5.67 -12.80 -1.56
CA ARG A 112 6.57 -11.70 -1.94
C ARG A 112 5.82 -10.36 -2.00
N THR A 113 4.56 -10.38 -2.43
CA THR A 113 3.69 -9.20 -2.45
C THR A 113 3.42 -8.67 -1.06
N GLY A 114 2.99 -9.52 -0.12
CA GLY A 114 2.76 -9.12 1.27
C GLY A 114 4.02 -8.51 1.88
N LYS A 115 5.18 -9.17 1.71
CA LYS A 115 6.47 -8.67 2.20
C LYS A 115 6.82 -7.30 1.62
N ALA A 116 6.63 -7.10 0.32
CA ALA A 116 6.90 -5.81 -0.33
C ALA A 116 5.95 -4.69 0.13
N VAL A 117 4.68 -5.02 0.44
CA VAL A 117 3.71 -4.08 1.01
C VAL A 117 4.10 -3.68 2.44
N LEU A 118 4.60 -4.59 3.27
CA LEU A 118 5.16 -4.20 4.56
C LEU A 118 6.45 -3.38 4.40
N GLU A 119 7.38 -3.86 3.58
CA GLU A 119 8.70 -3.24 3.39
C GLU A 119 8.60 -1.79 2.93
N ILE A 120 7.67 -1.45 2.02
CA ILE A 120 7.51 -0.06 1.58
C ILE A 120 6.97 0.84 2.72
N GLN A 121 6.12 0.32 3.59
CA GLN A 121 5.57 1.05 4.74
C GLN A 121 6.64 1.27 5.82
N GLU A 122 7.50 0.27 6.05
CA GLU A 122 8.64 0.36 6.96
C GLU A 122 9.70 1.35 6.45
N LYS A 123 9.97 1.34 5.14
CA LYS A 123 10.95 2.25 4.51
C LYS A 123 10.48 3.68 4.39
N LEU A 124 9.17 3.92 4.46
CA LEU A 124 8.54 5.24 4.36
C LEU A 124 7.66 5.47 5.61
N PRO A 125 8.26 5.61 6.80
CA PRO A 125 7.53 5.69 8.06
C PRO A 125 6.61 6.90 8.13
N GLU A 126 6.99 8.03 7.53
CA GLU A 126 6.17 9.27 7.53
C GLU A 126 5.05 9.26 6.47
N ALA A 127 5.04 8.27 5.57
CA ALA A 127 4.02 8.18 4.55
C ALA A 127 2.63 7.98 5.16
N ARG A 128 1.66 8.70 4.62
CA ARG A 128 0.24 8.48 4.92
C ARG A 128 -0.25 7.32 4.06
N VAL A 129 -0.99 6.40 4.65
CA VAL A 129 -1.45 5.19 3.97
C VAL A 129 -2.97 5.13 3.95
N VAL A 130 -3.52 4.82 2.78
CA VAL A 130 -4.93 4.49 2.58
C VAL A 130 -5.02 3.06 2.07
N TYR A 131 -5.82 2.23 2.72
CA TYR A 131 -6.13 0.88 2.29
C TYR A 131 -7.55 0.86 1.71
N CYS A 132 -7.68 0.63 0.41
CA CYS A 132 -8.97 0.48 -0.25
C CYS A 132 -9.22 -1.00 -0.54
N SER A 133 -10.32 -1.56 -0.02
CA SER A 133 -10.73 -2.92 -0.32
C SER A 133 -12.20 -3.13 0.01
N ALA A 134 -12.95 -3.75 -0.91
CA ALA A 134 -14.33 -4.14 -0.67
C ALA A 134 -14.46 -5.34 0.29
N THR A 135 -13.40 -6.14 0.45
CA THR A 135 -13.41 -7.43 1.16
C THR A 135 -12.35 -7.53 2.25
N GLY A 136 -11.70 -6.42 2.62
CA GLY A 136 -10.54 -6.41 3.52
C GLY A 136 -10.82 -6.99 4.92
N ALA A 137 -12.05 -6.83 5.42
CA ALA A 137 -12.49 -7.29 6.73
C ALA A 137 -13.22 -8.65 6.71
N SER A 138 -13.11 -9.44 5.62
CA SER A 138 -13.82 -10.73 5.53
C SER A 138 -13.20 -11.82 6.42
N GLU A 139 -11.89 -11.78 6.62
CA GLU A 139 -11.15 -12.72 7.48
C GLU A 139 -10.14 -11.93 8.33
N PRO A 140 -10.04 -12.19 9.65
CA PRO A 140 -9.11 -11.49 10.55
C PRO A 140 -7.66 -11.49 10.07
N ARG A 141 -7.22 -12.59 9.45
CA ARG A 141 -5.85 -12.76 8.91
C ARG A 141 -5.52 -11.74 7.82
N ASN A 142 -6.53 -11.30 7.06
CA ASN A 142 -6.36 -10.35 5.97
C ASN A 142 -6.06 -8.94 6.47
N LEU A 143 -6.17 -8.67 7.78
CA LEU A 143 -5.82 -7.37 8.35
C LEU A 143 -4.30 -7.20 8.50
N GLY A 144 -3.49 -8.27 8.48
CA GLY A 144 -2.08 -8.22 8.87
C GLY A 144 -1.19 -7.23 8.11
N TYR A 145 -1.55 -6.83 6.88
CA TYR A 145 -0.79 -5.83 6.13
C TYR A 145 -1.22 -4.38 6.44
N MET A 146 -2.34 -4.20 7.15
CA MET A 146 -2.92 -2.90 7.52
C MET A 146 -2.30 -2.34 8.82
N VAL A 147 -0.98 -2.45 8.93
CA VAL A 147 -0.19 -2.10 10.13
C VAL A 147 -0.32 -0.64 10.55
N ARG A 148 -0.78 0.24 9.66
CA ARG A 148 -0.90 1.69 9.91
C ARG A 148 -2.25 2.11 10.49
N LEU A 149 -3.18 1.16 10.72
CA LEU A 149 -4.50 1.46 11.31
C LEU A 149 -4.46 1.63 12.84
N GLY A 150 -3.37 1.23 13.50
CA GLY A 150 -3.28 1.29 14.96
C GLY A 150 -4.21 0.30 15.67
N LEU A 151 -4.46 -0.86 15.05
CA LEU A 151 -5.24 -1.96 15.66
C LEU A 151 -4.39 -2.82 16.60
N TRP A 152 -3.06 -2.78 16.43
CA TRP A 152 -2.05 -3.39 17.29
C TRP A 152 -0.79 -2.52 17.28
N GLY A 153 0.16 -2.83 18.17
CA GLY A 153 1.39 -2.08 18.36
C GLY A 153 1.29 -1.06 19.49
N ASP A 154 2.25 -0.14 19.51
CA ASP A 154 2.39 0.86 20.56
C ASP A 154 1.12 1.70 20.74
N GLY A 155 0.69 1.87 21.99
CA GLY A 155 -0.53 2.62 22.33
C GLY A 155 -1.84 1.86 22.15
N THR A 156 -1.80 0.57 21.82
CA THR A 156 -2.98 -0.29 21.67
C THR A 156 -3.05 -1.39 22.75
N SER A 157 -4.17 -2.10 22.85
CA SER A 157 -4.32 -3.25 23.75
C SER A 157 -3.61 -4.52 23.28
N PHE A 158 -3.07 -4.55 22.06
CA PHE A 158 -2.42 -5.70 21.46
C PHE A 158 -1.00 -5.33 21.06
N GLN A 159 0.01 -5.99 21.62
CA GLN A 159 1.41 -5.69 21.34
C GLN A 159 1.77 -5.98 19.87
N ASP A 160 1.23 -7.05 19.30
CA ASP A 160 1.51 -7.48 17.94
C ASP A 160 0.27 -8.05 17.24
N PHE A 161 0.43 -8.30 15.94
CA PHE A 161 -0.65 -8.86 15.13
C PHE A 161 -1.09 -10.26 15.59
N PRO A 162 -0.19 -11.23 15.92
CA PRO A 162 -0.60 -12.52 16.45
C PRO A 162 -1.51 -12.43 17.69
N GLN A 163 -1.23 -11.53 18.63
CA GLN A 163 -2.07 -11.32 19.81
C GLN A 163 -3.45 -10.77 19.42
N PHE A 164 -3.49 -9.78 18.52
CA PHE A 164 -4.73 -9.22 17.98
C PHE A 164 -5.56 -10.28 17.24
N LEU A 165 -4.93 -11.06 16.37
CA LEU A 165 -5.56 -12.14 15.62
C LEU A 165 -6.15 -13.19 16.56
N GLY A 166 -5.40 -13.63 17.58
CA GLY A 166 -5.88 -14.62 18.54
C GLY A 166 -7.07 -14.11 19.36
N ALA A 167 -7.15 -12.81 19.64
CA ALA A 167 -8.31 -12.21 20.29
C ALA A 167 -9.54 -12.17 19.37
N LEU A 168 -9.34 -11.79 18.09
CA LEU A 168 -10.40 -11.81 17.08
C LEU A 168 -10.94 -13.23 16.85
N GLU A 169 -10.06 -14.24 16.74
CA GLU A 169 -10.46 -15.64 16.53
C GLU A 169 -11.28 -16.17 17.71
N LYS A 170 -10.93 -15.80 18.96
CA LYS A 170 -11.71 -16.16 20.15
C LYS A 170 -13.06 -15.47 20.21
N GLY A 171 -13.14 -14.22 19.75
CA GLY A 171 -14.36 -13.42 19.72
C GLY A 171 -15.29 -13.75 18.54
N GLY A 172 -14.82 -14.51 17.56
CA GLY A 172 -15.58 -14.92 16.39
C GLY A 172 -16.06 -13.75 15.53
N VAL A 173 -17.18 -13.94 14.83
CA VAL A 173 -17.74 -12.97 13.87
C VAL A 173 -18.10 -11.64 14.56
N GLY A 174 -18.64 -11.67 15.78
CA GLY A 174 -19.03 -10.44 16.48
C GLY A 174 -17.85 -9.52 16.80
N ALA A 175 -16.68 -10.07 17.13
CA ALA A 175 -15.47 -9.26 17.35
C ALA A 175 -14.94 -8.66 16.03
N LEU A 176 -15.03 -9.40 14.93
CA LEU A 176 -14.66 -8.90 13.61
C LEU A 176 -15.60 -7.78 13.14
N GLU A 177 -16.91 -7.91 13.40
CA GLU A 177 -17.90 -6.86 13.12
C GLU A 177 -17.62 -5.59 13.92
N LEU A 178 -17.28 -5.72 15.21
CA LEU A 178 -16.90 -4.56 16.04
C LEU A 178 -15.66 -3.85 15.51
N VAL A 179 -14.63 -4.59 15.09
CA VAL A 179 -13.45 -3.99 14.45
C VAL A 179 -13.80 -3.32 13.13
N ALA A 180 -14.62 -3.95 12.29
CA ALA A 180 -15.07 -3.36 11.03
C ALA A 180 -15.90 -2.09 11.27
N MET A 181 -16.73 -2.07 12.33
CA MET A 181 -17.48 -0.88 12.75
C MET A 181 -16.56 0.23 13.25
N ASP A 182 -15.56 -0.07 14.08
CA ASP A 182 -14.57 0.91 14.55
C ASP A 182 -13.77 1.48 13.38
N MET A 183 -13.33 0.64 12.45
CA MET A 183 -12.63 1.07 11.23
C MET A 183 -13.50 1.98 10.35
N LYS A 184 -14.81 1.76 10.30
CA LYS A 184 -15.75 2.61 9.56
C LYS A 184 -16.02 3.95 10.24
N ALA A 185 -15.91 4.03 11.57
CA ALA A 185 -16.21 5.21 12.34
C ALA A 185 -15.07 6.24 12.39
N ARG A 186 -13.85 5.84 12.01
CA ARG A 186 -12.64 6.68 11.93
C ARG A 186 -12.55 7.42 10.60
#